data_AF-A0A1B8J9P7-F1
#
_entry.id   AF-A0A1B8J9P7-F1
#
_cell.length_a   1.000
_cell.length_b   1.000
_cell.length_c   1.000
_cell.angle_alpha   90.00
_cell.angle_beta   90.00
_cell.angle_gamma   90.00
#
_symmetry.space_group_name_H-M   'P 1'
#
loop_
_entity.id
_entity.type
_entity.pdbx_description
1 polymer ?
#
loop_
_entity_poly.entity_id
_entity_poly.type
_entity_poly.pdbx_seq_one_letter_code
_entity_poly.pdbx_strand_id
1 'polypeptide(L)'
;MHAQNPLENPPKNAESRKVDSGALDSDIDLQAARARVSRAQITQTTPAQTTHTQATPEQTTSAQDSGKQTTDAQTTQTKTQQFSAFGNFMWHAFYRLLCAILWIIALPFLIASAFRQKHRLSIPARFFPFLMPLFARFLLPRSYCQNASQTNQINQANSAESNHTKNTKPSAPDYRASFGGFCKDFAPDIWIHACSFGEVKSLEPIINALDSTSAQELQTTPHAESKNHASHSNLTNSANHATNAHANNAAPPNILITTITQTGFELAHKTYAARAHIRVHFLPFEIFLPFYRRRFGTLKTLIVTEAELWKELFWSAKRVGAFTMLINARISSRSYPKYTRFARFYRRLFDSIDLVLAQSAADKARLESIGAKRTLDFGNLKLLNTPAVHTRYAKPKELLLIGASTHPSEEALILDAFLALKKSEPCKLVLAPRHPERFGAVWKLLKSYPLTCAKLSEINVNNVNLDSTLDSAKTAPESTPKAPPEIPLPDVDVLLVDKLLELNNFYRISNIVILGGAFVPVGGHNPLEPAFFHAKLISGKHIFNQEALFACVKGYKLIEPSELESTLLYHESLAPTSISSAESKLQEIINLIKNHQTQKESQ
;
A
#
# COMPACT_ATOMS: atom_id res chain seq x y z
N MET A 1 -34.18 -36.87 -45.70
CA MET A 1 -34.82 -37.64 -44.62
C MET A 1 -33.91 -38.79 -44.24
N HIS A 2 -33.67 -38.96 -42.94
CA HIS A 2 -32.95 -40.00 -42.17
C HIS A 2 -32.42 -41.26 -42.89
N ALA A 3 -31.37 -41.95 -42.48
CA ALA A 3 -30.26 -41.85 -41.52
C ALA A 3 -29.55 -43.22 -41.61
N GLN A 4 -28.22 -43.33 -41.44
CA GLN A 4 -27.54 -44.47 -40.79
C GLN A 4 -26.01 -44.32 -40.84
N ASN A 5 -25.39 -44.70 -39.73
CA ASN A 5 -23.96 -44.88 -39.43
C ASN A 5 -23.90 -46.27 -38.71
N PRO A 6 -22.77 -46.90 -38.35
CA PRO A 6 -21.39 -46.96 -38.87
C PRO A 6 -20.93 -48.45 -39.06
N LEU A 7 -19.66 -48.75 -39.39
CA LEU A 7 -18.94 -50.00 -38.97
C LEU A 7 -17.41 -49.95 -39.31
N GLU A 8 -16.62 -50.07 -38.23
CA GLU A 8 -15.32 -50.73 -37.97
C GLU A 8 -14.03 -50.62 -38.86
N ASN A 9 -12.93 -50.31 -38.14
CA ASN A 9 -11.47 -50.35 -38.41
C ASN A 9 -10.91 -51.80 -38.55
N PRO A 10 -9.68 -52.13 -39.07
CA PRO A 10 -8.37 -51.68 -38.54
C PRO A 10 -7.16 -51.67 -39.56
N PRO A 11 -5.91 -51.37 -39.11
CA PRO A 11 -4.82 -50.81 -39.94
C PRO A 11 -3.73 -51.81 -40.36
N LYS A 12 -2.90 -51.43 -41.35
CA LYS A 12 -1.61 -52.09 -41.64
C LYS A 12 -0.50 -51.08 -42.02
N ASN A 13 0.41 -50.91 -41.05
CA ASN A 13 1.89 -50.85 -41.09
C ASN A 13 2.54 -51.49 -42.34
N ALA A 14 3.78 -51.21 -42.78
CA ALA A 14 4.91 -50.44 -42.26
C ALA A 14 6.04 -50.37 -43.33
N GLU A 15 7.13 -49.69 -42.94
CA GLU A 15 8.51 -49.74 -43.46
C GLU A 15 8.89 -48.67 -44.49
N SER A 16 9.96 -47.89 -44.34
CA SER A 16 11.03 -47.84 -43.33
C SER A 16 11.83 -46.53 -43.53
N ARG A 17 12.30 -45.89 -42.45
CA ARG A 17 13.68 -45.39 -42.35
C ARG A 17 14.01 -44.80 -40.98
N LYS A 18 14.91 -45.51 -40.31
CA LYS A 18 16.03 -45.10 -39.45
C LYS A 18 15.79 -43.99 -38.42
N VAL A 19 15.75 -44.47 -37.19
CA VAL A 19 16.18 -43.83 -35.94
C VAL A 19 17.57 -43.22 -36.11
N ASP A 20 17.69 -41.93 -35.79
CA ASP A 20 18.94 -41.36 -35.27
C ASP A 20 18.62 -40.41 -34.12
N SER A 21 19.24 -40.71 -33.00
CA SER A 21 19.22 -39.99 -31.74
C SER A 21 20.02 -38.69 -31.86
N GLY A 22 19.41 -37.55 -31.53
CA GLY A 22 20.09 -36.25 -31.47
C GLY A 22 19.61 -35.45 -30.29
N ALA A 23 20.28 -35.64 -29.15
CA ALA A 23 20.12 -34.84 -27.95
C ALA A 23 20.58 -33.40 -28.18
N LEU A 24 19.82 -32.51 -27.55
CA LEU A 24 20.10 -31.11 -27.19
C LEU A 24 21.50 -30.57 -27.53
N ASP A 25 21.53 -29.67 -28.50
CA ASP A 25 22.54 -28.64 -28.62
C ASP A 25 22.15 -27.46 -27.72
N SER A 26 22.53 -27.52 -26.44
CA SER A 26 22.40 -26.40 -25.49
C SER A 26 23.62 -26.20 -24.59
N ASP A 27 24.73 -26.90 -24.86
CA ASP A 27 25.96 -26.83 -24.04
C ASP A 27 27.12 -26.03 -24.68
N ILE A 28 26.98 -25.56 -25.92
CA ILE A 28 28.02 -24.76 -26.58
C ILE A 28 27.95 -23.28 -26.21
N ASP A 29 26.76 -22.75 -25.87
CA ASP A 29 26.62 -21.36 -25.41
C ASP A 29 26.99 -21.15 -23.92
N LEU A 30 27.01 -22.23 -23.13
CA LEU A 30 27.38 -22.18 -21.70
C LEU A 30 28.90 -22.22 -21.47
N GLN A 31 29.67 -22.81 -22.39
CA GLN A 31 31.13 -22.82 -22.32
C GLN A 31 31.78 -21.52 -22.82
N ALA A 32 31.16 -20.84 -23.80
CA ALA A 32 31.62 -19.52 -24.25
C ALA A 32 31.39 -18.41 -23.20
N ALA A 33 30.38 -18.56 -22.34
CA ALA A 33 30.11 -17.66 -21.21
C ALA A 33 31.03 -17.92 -20.00
N ARG A 34 31.44 -19.17 -19.76
CA ARG A 34 32.37 -19.54 -18.67
C ARG A 34 33.82 -19.13 -18.95
N ALA A 35 34.26 -19.11 -20.21
CA ALA A 35 35.60 -18.65 -20.58
C ALA A 35 35.83 -17.13 -20.43
N ARG A 36 34.78 -16.32 -20.28
CA ARG A 36 34.88 -14.86 -20.03
C ARG A 36 34.82 -14.47 -18.55
N VAL A 37 34.44 -15.38 -17.66
CA VAL A 37 34.39 -15.15 -16.20
C VAL A 37 35.67 -15.63 -15.50
N SER A 38 36.42 -16.56 -16.09
CA SER A 38 37.69 -17.06 -15.52
C SER A 38 38.92 -16.18 -15.78
N ARG A 39 38.78 -15.01 -16.41
CA ARG A 39 39.90 -14.09 -16.73
C ARG A 39 39.91 -12.80 -15.92
N ALA A 40 39.02 -12.65 -14.94
CA ALA A 40 38.92 -11.47 -14.06
C ALA A 40 39.18 -11.77 -12.57
N GLN A 41 39.61 -12.98 -12.22
CA GLN A 41 40.12 -13.34 -10.90
C GLN A 41 41.53 -13.88 -11.05
N ILE A 42 42.54 -13.01 -10.97
CA ILE A 42 43.90 -13.22 -10.45
C ILE A 42 44.55 -11.83 -10.45
N THR A 43 44.45 -11.13 -9.32
CA THR A 43 45.48 -10.19 -8.81
C THR A 43 45.07 -9.80 -7.39
N GLN A 44 45.40 -10.69 -6.45
CA GLN A 44 45.57 -10.33 -5.05
C GLN A 44 47.04 -9.97 -4.85
N THR A 45 47.33 -8.77 -4.35
CA THR A 45 48.61 -8.44 -3.73
C THR A 45 48.36 -7.74 -2.39
N THR A 46 48.89 -8.39 -1.37
CA THR A 46 48.93 -8.13 0.08
C THR A 46 49.51 -6.75 0.44
N PRO A 47 49.13 -6.14 1.57
CA PRO A 47 49.69 -4.86 2.02
C PRO A 47 51.02 -5.06 2.77
N ALA A 48 52.04 -4.29 2.40
CA ALA A 48 53.29 -4.17 3.16
C ALA A 48 53.27 -2.91 4.03
N GLN A 49 53.58 -3.11 5.32
CA GLN A 49 53.87 -2.07 6.30
C GLN A 49 55.18 -1.36 5.97
N THR A 50 55.25 -0.04 6.16
CA THR A 50 56.50 0.64 6.52
C THR A 50 56.26 1.99 7.20
N THR A 51 56.58 2.00 8.49
CA THR A 51 57.37 2.99 9.25
C THR A 51 57.08 4.50 9.11
N HIS A 52 56.67 5.06 10.26
CA HIS A 52 56.88 6.45 10.67
C HIS A 52 58.34 6.88 10.56
N THR A 53 58.58 8.09 10.05
CA THR A 53 59.73 8.92 10.44
C THR A 53 59.31 10.39 10.42
N GLN A 54 59.52 11.06 11.55
CA GLN A 54 59.32 12.49 11.77
C GLN A 54 60.40 13.30 11.01
N ALA A 55 60.01 14.44 10.45
CA ALA A 55 60.92 15.55 10.18
C ALA A 55 60.20 16.90 10.40
N THR A 56 60.85 17.72 11.21
CA THR A 56 60.50 19.05 11.73
C THR A 56 60.53 20.14 10.63
N PRO A 57 59.83 21.28 10.76
CA PRO A 57 59.69 22.25 9.68
C PRO A 57 60.81 23.30 9.67
N GLU A 58 61.32 23.63 8.49
CA GLU A 58 62.10 24.85 8.27
C GLU A 58 61.20 25.96 7.73
N GLN A 59 61.24 27.10 8.41
CA GLN A 59 60.69 28.37 7.96
C GLN A 59 61.56 28.92 6.83
N THR A 60 60.94 29.34 5.73
CA THR A 60 61.47 30.45 4.93
C THR A 60 60.31 31.33 4.45
N THR A 61 60.42 32.59 4.82
CA THR A 61 59.59 33.72 4.48
C THR A 61 59.61 34.03 2.99
N SER A 62 58.45 34.26 2.37
CA SER A 62 58.25 35.45 1.53
C SER A 62 56.76 35.70 1.31
N ALA A 63 56.38 36.95 1.52
CA ALA A 63 55.05 37.50 1.33
C ALA A 63 54.81 37.85 -0.15
N GLN A 64 53.54 38.11 -0.47
CA GLN A 64 52.96 38.56 -1.75
C GLN A 64 52.49 37.43 -2.68
N ASP A 65 51.21 37.03 -2.55
CA ASP A 65 50.20 37.09 -3.62
C ASP A 65 48.86 36.49 -3.14
N SER A 66 48.16 37.17 -2.22
CA SER A 66 46.89 36.69 -1.64
C SER A 66 45.63 37.39 -2.20
N GLY A 67 45.77 38.14 -3.30
CA GLY A 67 44.67 38.93 -3.89
C GLY A 67 44.01 38.33 -5.14
N LYS A 68 44.66 37.37 -5.82
CA LYS A 68 44.23 36.91 -7.15
C LYS A 68 43.67 35.48 -7.19
N GLN A 69 44.03 34.63 -6.24
CA GLN A 69 43.56 33.23 -6.20
C GLN A 69 42.14 33.05 -5.62
N THR A 70 41.65 34.01 -4.82
CA THR A 70 40.31 33.94 -4.21
C THR A 70 39.19 34.36 -5.18
N THR A 71 39.47 35.29 -6.09
CA THR A 71 38.52 35.77 -7.10
C THR A 71 38.32 34.76 -8.24
N ASP A 72 39.37 34.06 -8.67
CA ASP A 72 39.27 33.03 -9.71
C ASP A 72 38.56 31.75 -9.22
N ALA A 73 38.77 31.34 -7.96
CA ALA A 73 38.06 30.21 -7.37
C ALA A 73 36.56 30.48 -7.19
N GLN A 74 36.20 31.69 -6.74
CA GLN A 74 34.80 32.12 -6.62
C GLN A 74 34.13 32.28 -8.00
N THR A 75 34.85 32.80 -9.00
CA THR A 75 34.36 32.95 -10.38
C THR A 75 34.17 31.59 -11.08
N THR A 76 35.04 30.62 -10.80
CA THR A 76 34.93 29.26 -11.35
C THR A 76 33.79 28.48 -10.68
N GLN A 77 33.59 28.62 -9.36
CA GLN A 77 32.43 28.04 -8.65
C GLN A 77 31.09 28.65 -9.11
N THR A 78 31.02 29.98 -9.31
CA THR A 78 29.80 30.63 -9.82
C THR A 78 29.51 30.26 -11.28
N LYS A 79 30.52 30.17 -12.16
CA LYS A 79 30.34 29.68 -13.53
C LYS A 79 29.86 28.23 -13.56
N THR A 80 30.41 27.36 -12.72
CA THR A 80 30.01 25.94 -12.63
C THR A 80 28.57 25.80 -12.08
N GLN A 81 28.20 26.58 -11.07
CA GLN A 81 26.83 26.64 -10.57
C GLN A 81 25.85 27.18 -11.61
N GLN A 82 26.18 28.25 -12.33
CA GLN A 82 25.35 28.80 -13.40
C GLN A 82 25.18 27.82 -14.58
N PHE A 83 26.25 27.14 -15.01
CA PHE A 83 26.17 26.11 -16.04
C PHE A 83 25.30 24.93 -15.60
N SER A 84 25.40 24.52 -14.33
CA SER A 84 24.55 23.47 -13.76
C SER A 84 23.08 23.89 -13.70
N ALA A 85 22.80 25.16 -13.36
CA ALA A 85 21.46 25.72 -13.27
C ALA A 85 20.81 25.83 -14.65
N PHE A 86 21.56 26.28 -15.66
CA PHE A 86 21.11 26.34 -17.05
C PHE A 86 20.86 24.95 -17.63
N GLY A 87 21.77 23.99 -17.38
CA GLY A 87 21.59 22.59 -17.78
C GLY A 87 20.35 21.94 -17.16
N ASN A 88 20.10 22.20 -15.87
CA ASN A 88 18.89 21.76 -15.19
C ASN A 88 17.63 22.38 -15.81
N PHE A 89 17.64 23.70 -16.06
CA PHE A 89 16.52 24.39 -16.70
C PHE A 89 16.18 23.79 -18.07
N MET A 90 17.19 23.60 -18.94
CA MET A 90 17.00 23.00 -20.27
C MET A 90 16.45 21.57 -20.19
N TRP A 91 16.92 20.78 -19.22
CA TRP A 91 16.40 19.44 -18.97
C TRP A 91 14.93 19.45 -18.55
N HIS A 92 14.53 20.35 -17.64
CA HIS A 92 13.13 20.50 -17.24
C HIS A 92 12.25 20.94 -18.42
N ALA A 93 12.72 21.86 -19.25
CA ALA A 93 12.01 22.30 -20.45
C ALA A 93 11.83 21.14 -21.45
N PHE A 94 12.89 20.39 -21.72
CA PHE A 94 12.85 19.21 -22.58
C PHE A 94 11.86 18.16 -22.05
N TYR A 95 11.94 17.83 -20.76
CA TYR A 95 11.05 16.87 -20.13
C TYR A 95 9.58 17.28 -20.26
N ARG A 96 9.27 18.55 -20.01
CA ARG A 96 7.91 19.08 -20.16
C ARG A 96 7.41 19.02 -21.60
N LEU A 97 8.28 19.36 -22.56
CA LEU A 97 7.96 19.27 -23.97
C LEU A 97 7.64 17.82 -24.36
N LEU A 98 8.44 16.85 -23.89
CA LEU A 98 8.19 15.43 -24.10
C LEU A 98 6.84 15.01 -23.51
N CYS A 99 6.54 15.37 -22.26
CA CYS A 99 5.23 15.09 -21.64
C CYS A 99 4.08 15.75 -22.40
N ALA A 100 4.27 16.96 -22.93
CA ALA A 100 3.27 17.67 -23.75
C ALA A 100 2.99 16.93 -25.05
N ILE A 101 4.03 16.51 -25.75
CA ILE A 101 3.91 15.73 -26.99
C ILE A 101 3.19 14.41 -26.72
N LEU A 102 3.60 13.67 -25.67
CA LEU A 102 2.94 12.42 -25.29
C LEU A 102 1.47 12.63 -24.93
N TRP A 103 1.14 13.71 -24.22
CA TRP A 103 -0.23 14.07 -23.90
C TRP A 103 -1.05 14.38 -25.16
N ILE A 104 -0.50 15.19 -26.08
CA ILE A 104 -1.15 15.53 -27.35
C ILE A 104 -1.43 14.28 -28.19
N ILE A 105 -0.44 13.39 -28.32
CA ILE A 105 -0.59 12.12 -29.04
C ILE A 105 -1.68 11.26 -28.39
N ALA A 106 -1.76 11.26 -27.05
CA ALA A 106 -2.76 10.50 -26.32
C ALA A 106 -4.16 11.13 -26.32
N LEU A 107 -4.34 12.38 -26.76
CA LEU A 107 -5.61 13.11 -26.67
C LEU A 107 -6.82 12.36 -27.24
N PRO A 108 -6.76 11.79 -28.48
CA PRO A 108 -7.92 11.08 -29.04
C PRO A 108 -8.35 9.90 -28.15
N PHE A 109 -7.37 9.15 -27.63
CA PHE A 109 -7.61 8.03 -26.74
C PHE A 109 -8.13 8.47 -25.37
N LEU A 110 -7.58 9.55 -24.81
CA LEU A 110 -8.00 10.11 -23.52
C LEU A 110 -9.44 10.65 -23.59
N ILE A 111 -9.80 11.35 -24.66
CA ILE A 111 -11.16 11.84 -24.89
C ILE A 111 -12.13 10.66 -24.98
N ALA A 112 -11.83 9.67 -25.83
CA ALA A 112 -12.68 8.48 -25.96
C ALA A 112 -12.84 7.72 -24.62
N SER A 113 -11.74 7.59 -23.86
CA SER A 113 -11.73 6.89 -22.58
C SER A 113 -12.44 7.64 -21.45
N ALA A 114 -12.52 8.98 -21.53
CA ALA A 114 -13.22 9.81 -20.56
C ALA A 114 -14.74 9.53 -20.50
N PHE A 115 -15.32 8.96 -21.57
CA PHE A 115 -16.73 8.58 -21.61
C PHE A 115 -17.01 7.17 -21.07
N ARG A 116 -15.97 6.35 -20.81
CA ARG A 116 -16.14 5.00 -20.25
C ARG A 116 -16.45 5.08 -18.75
N GLN A 117 -17.43 4.30 -18.30
CA GLN A 117 -17.91 4.29 -16.90
C GLN A 117 -16.78 4.16 -15.88
N LYS A 118 -15.81 3.27 -16.13
CA LYS A 118 -14.66 3.02 -15.23
C LYS A 118 -13.75 4.25 -15.02
N HIS A 119 -13.70 5.17 -15.97
CA HIS A 119 -12.71 6.26 -16.01
C HIS A 119 -13.33 7.66 -16.10
N ARG A 120 -14.64 7.73 -15.95
CA ARG A 120 -15.45 8.94 -16.17
C ARG A 120 -15.06 10.11 -15.27
N LEU A 121 -14.43 9.85 -14.13
CA LEU A 121 -13.95 10.86 -13.18
C LEU A 121 -12.43 11.04 -13.27
N SER A 122 -11.68 9.94 -13.22
CA SER A 122 -10.22 9.97 -13.16
C SER A 122 -9.58 10.61 -14.39
N ILE A 123 -10.05 10.32 -15.61
CA ILE A 123 -9.39 10.85 -16.82
C ILE A 123 -9.61 12.36 -16.96
N PRO A 124 -10.87 12.87 -16.94
CA PRO A 124 -11.13 14.31 -16.96
C PRO A 124 -10.36 15.09 -15.89
N ALA A 125 -10.38 14.63 -14.64
CA ALA A 125 -9.72 15.32 -13.54
C ALA A 125 -8.19 15.38 -13.71
N ARG A 126 -7.58 14.32 -14.28
CA ARG A 126 -6.13 14.24 -14.46
C ARG A 126 -5.64 14.98 -15.70
N PHE A 127 -6.27 14.75 -16.84
CA PHE A 127 -5.76 15.15 -18.15
C PHE A 127 -6.43 16.40 -18.72
N PHE A 128 -7.54 16.83 -18.14
CA PHE A 128 -8.30 18.01 -18.55
C PHE A 128 -8.68 18.89 -17.36
N PRO A 129 -7.76 19.19 -16.42
CA PRO A 129 -8.12 19.76 -15.13
C PRO A 129 -8.75 21.16 -15.23
N PHE A 130 -8.42 21.94 -16.28
CA PHE A 130 -9.02 23.26 -16.53
C PHE A 130 -10.38 23.20 -17.24
N LEU A 131 -10.69 22.08 -17.90
CA LEU A 131 -11.97 21.83 -18.56
C LEU A 131 -12.93 21.02 -17.68
N MET A 132 -12.49 20.63 -16.49
CA MET A 132 -13.27 19.79 -15.59
C MET A 132 -14.65 20.37 -15.22
N PRO A 133 -14.83 21.70 -15.04
CA PRO A 133 -16.17 22.28 -14.88
C PRO A 133 -17.11 22.04 -16.07
N LEU A 134 -16.57 21.99 -17.30
CA LEU A 134 -17.32 21.67 -18.51
C LEU A 134 -17.68 20.18 -18.53
N PHE A 135 -16.71 19.31 -18.28
CA PHE A 135 -16.93 17.86 -18.20
C PHE A 135 -17.91 17.47 -17.10
N ALA A 136 -17.86 18.14 -15.94
CA ALA A 136 -18.77 17.89 -14.82
C ALA A 136 -20.25 18.04 -15.20
N ARG A 137 -20.58 18.91 -16.17
CA ARG A 137 -21.95 19.10 -16.67
C ARG A 137 -22.47 17.92 -17.48
N PHE A 138 -21.59 17.17 -18.15
CA PHE A 138 -21.96 16.07 -19.05
C PHE A 138 -21.59 14.68 -18.49
N LEU A 139 -20.59 14.61 -17.61
CA LEU A 139 -19.99 13.37 -17.12
C LEU A 139 -20.38 13.01 -15.68
N LEU A 140 -21.04 13.88 -14.92
CA LEU A 140 -21.52 13.51 -13.57
C LEU A 140 -23.00 13.10 -13.62
N PRO A 141 -23.39 11.92 -13.09
CA PRO A 141 -24.79 11.59 -12.86
C PRO A 141 -25.48 12.68 -12.02
N ARG A 142 -26.78 12.95 -12.27
CA ARG A 142 -27.55 13.94 -11.48
C ARG A 142 -27.55 13.64 -9.97
N SER A 143 -27.38 12.39 -9.56
CA SER A 143 -27.22 11.99 -8.15
C SER A 143 -25.99 12.59 -7.46
N TYR A 144 -24.92 12.92 -8.20
CA TYR A 144 -23.78 13.69 -7.70
C TYR A 144 -24.04 15.21 -7.64
N CYS A 145 -25.09 15.68 -8.34
CA CYS A 145 -25.45 17.09 -8.44
C CYS A 145 -26.63 17.50 -7.53
N GLN A 146 -27.44 16.54 -7.07
CA GLN A 146 -28.74 16.80 -6.42
C GLN A 146 -28.67 17.22 -4.95
N ASN A 147 -27.52 17.09 -4.26
CA ASN A 147 -27.39 17.56 -2.88
C ASN A 147 -27.17 19.08 -2.75
N ALA A 148 -27.04 19.81 -3.86
CA ALA A 148 -26.89 21.27 -3.84
C ALA A 148 -28.23 22.03 -3.94
N SER A 149 -29.31 21.37 -4.37
CA SER A 149 -30.56 22.06 -4.73
C SER A 149 -31.72 21.84 -3.75
N GLN A 150 -31.69 20.79 -2.93
CA GLN A 150 -32.72 20.56 -1.89
C GLN A 150 -32.56 21.44 -0.65
N THR A 151 -31.38 22.04 -0.43
CA THR A 151 -31.14 22.92 0.72
C THR A 151 -31.83 24.29 0.59
N ASN A 152 -32.15 24.75 -0.62
CA ASN A 152 -32.78 26.06 -0.82
C ASN A 152 -34.30 26.05 -0.92
N GLN A 153 -34.95 24.89 -1.14
CA GLN A 153 -36.41 24.79 -1.13
C GLN A 153 -36.98 24.32 0.22
N ILE A 154 -36.20 23.61 1.05
CA ILE A 154 -36.63 23.20 2.39
C ILE A 154 -36.42 24.34 3.41
N ASN A 155 -35.48 25.26 3.18
CA ASN A 155 -35.23 26.40 4.07
C ASN A 155 -36.17 27.61 3.87
N GLN A 156 -37.05 27.60 2.86
CA GLN A 156 -38.14 28.59 2.74
C GLN A 156 -39.50 28.08 3.26
N ALA A 157 -39.63 26.79 3.55
CA ALA A 157 -40.87 26.21 4.07
C ALA A 157 -40.88 26.03 5.60
N ASN A 158 -39.73 26.18 6.29
CA ASN A 158 -39.59 25.94 7.73
C ASN A 158 -39.16 27.19 8.53
N SER A 159 -39.47 28.40 8.06
CA SER A 159 -39.32 29.65 8.82
C SER A 159 -40.56 30.04 9.64
N ALA A 160 -41.54 29.13 9.76
CA ALA A 160 -42.59 29.21 10.76
C ALA A 160 -42.46 28.02 11.72
N GLU A 161 -42.42 28.34 13.01
CA GLU A 161 -42.39 27.43 14.18
C GLU A 161 -41.03 27.11 14.81
N SER A 162 -41.09 27.14 16.15
CA SER A 162 -40.08 27.56 17.10
C SER A 162 -39.14 26.47 17.62
N ASN A 163 -37.95 26.90 18.04
CA ASN A 163 -37.17 26.46 19.21
C ASN A 163 -37.18 24.98 19.61
N HIS A 164 -36.10 24.25 19.34
CA HIS A 164 -35.19 23.68 20.37
C HIS A 164 -34.01 22.89 19.75
N THR A 165 -32.83 23.05 20.37
CA THR A 165 -31.63 22.18 20.34
C THR A 165 -31.16 21.59 19.01
N LYS A 166 -30.18 22.27 18.37
CA LYS A 166 -29.46 21.81 17.18
C LYS A 166 -28.51 20.65 17.51
N ASN A 167 -28.93 19.44 17.21
CA ASN A 167 -28.06 18.29 17.00
C ASN A 167 -27.78 18.20 15.48
N THR A 168 -26.62 18.69 15.03
CA THR A 168 -26.27 18.70 13.60
C THR A 168 -25.91 17.29 13.12
N LYS A 169 -26.84 16.64 12.41
CA LYS A 169 -26.56 15.45 11.58
C LYS A 169 -25.55 15.83 10.46
N PRO A 170 -24.60 14.94 10.12
CA PRO A 170 -23.61 15.22 9.08
C PRO A 170 -24.28 15.31 7.70
N SER A 171 -23.99 16.40 6.98
CA SER A 171 -24.39 16.60 5.59
C SER A 171 -23.70 15.59 4.66
N ALA A 172 -24.43 15.11 3.65
CA ALA A 172 -23.86 14.26 2.62
C ALA A 172 -22.76 15.02 1.83
N PRO A 173 -21.67 14.35 1.41
CA PRO A 173 -20.50 15.03 0.85
C PRO A 173 -20.79 15.70 -0.50
N ASP A 174 -20.39 16.97 -0.64
CA ASP A 174 -20.41 17.70 -1.91
C ASP A 174 -19.19 17.33 -2.75
N TYR A 175 -19.42 16.42 -3.70
CA TYR A 175 -18.41 15.91 -4.59
C TYR A 175 -17.83 16.95 -5.58
N ARG A 176 -18.52 18.08 -5.83
CA ARG A 176 -18.03 19.08 -6.81
C ARG A 176 -16.73 19.76 -6.36
N ALA A 177 -16.54 19.94 -5.05
CA ALA A 177 -15.33 20.53 -4.49
C ALA A 177 -14.07 19.68 -4.76
N SER A 178 -14.23 18.35 -4.87
CA SER A 178 -13.14 17.40 -5.14
C SER A 178 -12.80 17.26 -6.62
N PHE A 179 -13.67 17.74 -7.51
CA PHE A 179 -13.53 17.59 -8.95
C PHE A 179 -13.07 18.86 -9.67
N GLY A 180 -12.81 19.98 -8.99
CA GLY A 180 -12.03 21.09 -9.55
C GLY A 180 -10.53 20.82 -9.43
N GLY A 181 -9.69 21.47 -10.25
CA GLY A 181 -8.26 21.61 -9.93
C GLY A 181 -8.07 22.16 -8.50
N PHE A 182 -6.89 21.98 -7.90
CA PHE A 182 -6.68 22.28 -6.46
C PHE A 182 -7.37 23.57 -6.01
N CYS A 183 -8.25 23.45 -5.00
CA CYS A 183 -9.12 24.54 -4.55
C CYS A 183 -8.30 25.80 -4.23
N LYS A 184 -8.81 26.99 -4.58
CA LYS A 184 -8.11 28.25 -4.32
C LYS A 184 -8.00 28.56 -2.82
N ASP A 185 -8.94 28.07 -2.02
CA ASP A 185 -9.08 28.42 -0.60
C ASP A 185 -8.47 27.37 0.33
N PHE A 186 -7.70 26.42 -0.21
CA PHE A 186 -7.04 25.37 0.58
C PHE A 186 -5.54 25.39 0.32
N ALA A 187 -4.78 25.73 1.35
CA ALA A 187 -3.32 25.78 1.33
C ALA A 187 -2.78 24.62 2.19
N PRO A 188 -2.27 23.53 1.58
CA PRO A 188 -1.82 22.37 2.33
C PRO A 188 -0.48 22.62 3.01
N ASP A 189 -0.33 22.12 4.23
CA ASP A 189 0.96 21.96 4.93
C ASP A 189 1.65 20.66 4.51
N ILE A 190 0.85 19.62 4.28
CA ILE A 190 1.29 18.28 3.86
C ILE A 190 0.57 17.88 2.57
N TRP A 191 1.32 17.41 1.58
CA TRP A 191 0.78 16.76 0.39
C TRP A 191 1.16 15.29 0.38
N ILE A 192 0.18 14.40 0.42
CA ILE A 192 0.37 12.95 0.30
C ILE A 192 -0.12 12.48 -1.07
N HIS A 193 0.73 11.79 -1.81
CA HIS A 193 0.36 11.10 -3.05
C HIS A 193 0.36 9.59 -2.86
N ALA A 194 -0.82 8.97 -3.01
CA ALA A 194 -1.04 7.53 -2.94
C ALA A 194 -1.89 7.06 -4.11
N CYS A 195 -1.33 6.24 -5.00
CA CYS A 195 -1.92 5.94 -6.30
C CYS A 195 -3.07 4.93 -6.20
N SER A 196 -2.84 3.82 -5.48
CA SER A 196 -3.72 2.66 -5.41
C SER A 196 -4.52 2.55 -4.11
N PHE A 197 -5.53 1.66 -4.11
CA PHE A 197 -6.31 1.33 -2.91
C PHE A 197 -5.42 0.87 -1.74
N GLY A 198 -4.41 0.03 -2.02
CA GLY A 198 -3.52 -0.50 -0.99
C GLY A 198 -2.65 0.59 -0.36
N GLU A 199 -2.16 1.52 -1.17
CA GLU A 199 -1.38 2.68 -0.68
C GLU A 199 -2.23 3.60 0.18
N VAL A 200 -3.45 3.92 -0.26
CA VAL A 200 -4.38 4.76 0.51
C VAL A 200 -4.72 4.10 1.85
N LYS A 201 -4.96 2.78 1.87
CA LYS A 201 -5.22 2.05 3.11
C LYS A 201 -4.05 2.16 4.09
N SER A 202 -2.80 2.15 3.60
CA SER A 202 -1.59 2.30 4.43
C SER A 202 -1.39 3.69 5.02
N LEU A 203 -2.16 4.69 4.59
CA LEU A 203 -2.08 6.04 5.16
C LEU A 203 -2.87 6.19 6.46
N GLU A 204 -3.82 5.30 6.75
CA GLU A 204 -4.75 5.46 7.87
C GLU A 204 -4.04 5.59 9.23
N PRO A 205 -3.09 4.71 9.61
CA PRO A 205 -2.36 4.88 10.87
C PRO A 205 -1.56 6.19 10.93
N ILE A 206 -0.96 6.60 9.80
CA ILE A 206 -0.14 7.81 9.70
C ILE A 206 -1.02 9.05 9.88
N ILE A 207 -2.13 9.15 9.16
CA ILE A 207 -3.04 10.30 9.25
C ILE A 207 -3.69 10.36 10.63
N ASN A 208 -4.11 9.22 11.19
CA ASN A 208 -4.67 9.18 12.55
C ASN A 208 -3.66 9.66 13.59
N ALA A 209 -2.38 9.28 13.48
CA ALA A 209 -1.33 9.78 14.37
C ALA A 209 -1.05 11.28 14.19
N LEU A 210 -1.05 11.79 12.95
CA LEU A 210 -0.94 13.23 12.70
C LEU A 210 -2.11 14.02 13.30
N ASP A 211 -3.31 13.45 13.33
CA ASP A 211 -4.50 14.06 13.94
C ASP A 211 -4.49 13.97 15.47
N SER A 212 -3.98 12.87 16.07
CA SER A 212 -4.02 12.65 17.52
C SER A 212 -2.89 13.36 18.27
N THR A 213 -1.76 13.59 17.61
CA THR A 213 -0.56 14.16 18.25
C THR A 213 -0.57 15.69 18.29
N SER A 214 -1.68 16.33 17.93
CA SER A 214 -2.01 17.69 18.40
C SER A 214 -2.55 17.70 19.84
N ALA A 215 -2.88 16.52 20.41
CA ALA A 215 -3.39 16.37 21.77
C ALA A 215 -2.43 15.66 22.75
N GLN A 216 -1.35 15.02 22.26
CA GLN A 216 -0.49 14.12 23.04
C GLN A 216 0.93 14.63 23.37
N GLU A 217 1.22 15.93 23.22
CA GLU A 217 2.44 16.53 23.82
C GLU A 217 2.32 16.77 25.34
N LEU A 218 1.20 16.39 25.97
CA LEU A 218 1.05 16.35 27.42
C LEU A 218 1.21 14.89 27.89
N GLN A 219 2.40 14.51 28.33
CA GLN A 219 2.78 13.32 29.13
C GLN A 219 3.98 12.54 28.57
N THR A 220 5.14 13.19 28.43
CA THR A 220 6.42 12.50 28.62
C THR A 220 7.41 13.42 29.31
N THR A 221 7.32 13.54 30.63
CA THR A 221 8.48 13.83 31.48
C THR A 221 8.85 12.54 32.22
N PRO A 222 10.14 12.14 32.24
CA PRO A 222 10.57 10.96 32.97
C PRO A 222 10.63 11.31 34.47
N HIS A 223 9.73 10.77 35.27
CA HIS A 223 9.89 10.81 36.72
C HIS A 223 10.93 9.76 37.14
N ALA A 224 12.10 10.26 37.53
CA ALA A 224 13.09 9.52 38.28
C ALA A 224 12.50 9.12 39.65
N GLU A 225 12.61 7.84 39.98
CA GLU A 225 12.38 7.31 41.31
C GLU A 225 13.47 7.83 42.26
N SER A 226 13.05 8.46 43.36
CA SER A 226 13.85 8.53 44.57
C SER A 226 12.95 8.41 45.79
N LYS A 227 13.29 7.42 46.61
CA LYS A 227 12.67 7.08 47.90
C LYS A 227 12.98 8.16 48.93
N ASN A 228 12.00 8.55 49.75
CA ASN A 228 12.01 8.35 51.21
C ASN A 228 11.12 9.35 51.97
N HIS A 229 10.60 8.80 53.07
CA HIS A 229 10.08 9.42 54.30
C HIS A 229 8.62 9.90 54.38
N ALA A 230 7.93 9.16 55.24
CA ALA A 230 6.66 9.45 55.90
C ALA A 230 6.68 10.77 56.68
N SER A 231 5.54 11.46 56.73
CA SER A 231 4.76 11.69 57.96
C SER A 231 3.62 12.70 57.77
N HIS A 232 2.48 12.36 58.38
CA HIS A 232 1.46 13.22 58.99
C HIS A 232 0.62 14.27 58.20
N SER A 233 -0.69 13.96 58.19
CA SER A 233 -1.85 14.78 58.59
C SER A 233 -2.23 16.08 57.83
N ASN A 234 -3.41 15.99 57.20
CA ASN A 234 -4.62 16.81 57.42
C ASN A 234 -4.57 18.35 57.52
N LEU A 235 -5.56 18.94 56.82
CA LEU A 235 -6.27 20.24 56.99
C LEU A 235 -5.97 21.42 56.03
N THR A 236 -7.07 21.81 55.38
CA THR A 236 -7.58 23.19 55.08
C THR A 236 -6.97 24.05 53.98
N ASN A 237 -7.85 24.37 53.01
CA ASN A 237 -8.12 25.67 52.38
C ASN A 237 -7.06 26.78 52.53
N SER A 238 -6.55 27.29 51.40
CA SER A 238 -6.94 28.60 50.85
C SER A 238 -6.05 29.00 49.66
N ALA A 239 -6.72 29.41 48.58
CA ALA A 239 -6.39 30.46 47.62
C ALA A 239 -4.98 30.59 46.97
N ASN A 240 -5.04 30.79 45.65
CA ASN A 240 -4.11 31.54 44.80
C ASN A 240 -2.85 30.83 44.28
N HIS A 241 -2.97 30.26 43.08
CA HIS A 241 -2.28 30.85 41.92
C HIS A 241 -2.94 30.38 40.61
N ALA A 242 -3.75 31.26 40.03
CA ALA A 242 -4.01 31.25 38.60
C ALA A 242 -2.72 31.70 37.90
N THR A 243 -2.01 30.77 37.29
CA THR A 243 -1.02 31.06 36.24
C THR A 243 -1.37 30.24 35.01
N ASN A 244 -1.89 30.97 34.03
CA ASN A 244 -2.12 30.62 32.63
C ASN A 244 -1.34 29.40 32.12
N ALA A 245 -1.97 28.22 32.18
CA ALA A 245 -1.70 27.14 31.24
C ALA A 245 -2.57 27.39 29.99
N HIS A 246 -2.14 28.31 29.12
CA HIS A 246 -2.64 28.31 27.75
C HIS A 246 -2.12 27.04 27.07
N ALA A 247 -2.94 26.00 27.11
CA ALA A 247 -2.79 24.83 26.27
C ALA A 247 -2.77 25.29 24.80
N ASN A 248 -1.60 25.25 24.17
CA ASN A 248 -1.47 25.38 22.73
C ASN A 248 -2.05 24.12 22.06
N ASN A 249 -3.38 24.08 21.93
CA ASN A 249 -4.08 23.16 21.03
C ASN A 249 -3.77 23.62 19.59
N ALA A 250 -2.61 23.24 19.05
CA ALA A 250 -2.30 23.52 17.64
C ALA A 250 -3.31 22.76 16.76
N ALA A 251 -3.97 23.47 15.84
CA ALA A 251 -4.88 22.85 14.90
C ALA A 251 -4.13 21.81 14.04
N PRO A 252 -4.79 20.71 13.63
CA PRO A 252 -4.14 19.71 12.78
C PRO A 252 -3.70 20.33 11.44
N PRO A 253 -2.58 19.87 10.85
CA PRO A 253 -2.05 20.43 9.60
C PRO A 253 -3.02 20.23 8.45
N ASN A 254 -3.08 21.15 7.49
CA ASN A 254 -3.89 20.96 6.29
C ASN A 254 -3.25 19.88 5.39
N ILE A 255 -3.98 18.80 5.11
CA ILE A 255 -3.51 17.66 4.32
C ILE A 255 -4.20 17.61 2.96
N LEU A 256 -3.41 17.61 1.89
CA LEU A 256 -3.87 17.29 0.55
C LEU A 256 -3.52 15.84 0.21
N ILE A 257 -4.52 15.00 -0.05
CA ILE A 257 -4.33 13.64 -0.54
C ILE A 257 -4.65 13.61 -2.04
N THR A 258 -3.73 13.04 -2.83
CA THR A 258 -3.92 12.86 -4.26
C THR A 258 -3.79 11.41 -4.69
N THR A 259 -4.65 10.98 -5.60
CA THR A 259 -4.68 9.62 -6.13
C THR A 259 -4.73 9.62 -7.66
N ILE A 260 -4.46 8.48 -8.28
CA ILE A 260 -4.55 8.31 -9.74
C ILE A 260 -5.66 7.32 -10.12
N THR A 261 -5.82 6.27 -9.32
CA THR A 261 -6.84 5.23 -9.57
C THR A 261 -8.19 5.63 -9.01
N GLN A 262 -9.26 5.21 -9.69
CA GLN A 262 -10.64 5.43 -9.24
C GLN A 262 -10.88 4.80 -7.86
N THR A 263 -10.42 3.56 -7.65
CA THR A 263 -10.55 2.83 -6.39
C THR A 263 -9.76 3.49 -5.25
N GLY A 264 -8.58 4.05 -5.54
CA GLY A 264 -7.80 4.81 -4.57
C GLY A 264 -8.53 6.08 -4.16
N PHE A 265 -9.06 6.84 -5.14
CA PHE A 265 -9.84 8.05 -4.89
C PHE A 265 -11.08 7.78 -4.04
N GLU A 266 -11.87 6.76 -4.40
CA GLU A 266 -13.10 6.40 -3.68
C GLU A 266 -12.81 6.03 -2.23
N LEU A 267 -11.77 5.23 -1.98
CA LEU A 267 -11.35 4.90 -0.62
C LEU A 267 -10.90 6.16 0.13
N ALA A 268 -9.99 6.95 -0.44
CA ALA A 268 -9.46 8.14 0.22
C ALA A 268 -10.57 9.15 0.55
N HIS A 269 -11.49 9.36 -0.39
CA HIS A 269 -12.61 10.26 -0.21
C HIS A 269 -13.58 9.74 0.86
N LYS A 270 -13.92 8.45 0.84
CA LYS A 270 -14.78 7.84 1.86
C LYS A 270 -14.16 7.91 3.26
N THR A 271 -12.86 7.69 3.37
CA THR A 271 -12.16 7.63 4.66
C THR A 271 -11.83 9.01 5.23
N TYR A 272 -11.44 9.97 4.39
CA TYR A 272 -10.83 11.23 4.87
C TYR A 272 -11.59 12.51 4.53
N ALA A 273 -12.48 12.54 3.53
CA ALA A 273 -13.10 13.79 3.07
C ALA A 273 -14.03 14.45 4.10
N ALA A 274 -14.48 13.70 5.13
CA ALA A 274 -15.25 14.24 6.25
C ALA A 274 -14.40 15.07 7.23
N ARG A 275 -13.07 14.96 7.18
CA ARG A 275 -12.15 15.73 8.03
C ARG A 275 -11.89 17.10 7.40
N ALA A 276 -12.24 18.18 8.11
CA ALA A 276 -12.26 19.54 7.55
C ALA A 276 -10.88 20.02 7.05
N HIS A 277 -9.79 19.58 7.67
CA HIS A 277 -8.40 19.89 7.31
C HIS A 277 -7.86 19.00 6.17
N ILE A 278 -8.64 18.04 5.66
CA ILE A 278 -8.21 17.14 4.59
C ILE A 278 -8.96 17.42 3.29
N ARG A 279 -8.23 17.39 2.17
CA ARG A 279 -8.81 17.42 0.82
C ARG A 279 -8.33 16.22 0.01
N VAL A 280 -9.22 15.63 -0.78
CA VAL A 280 -8.92 14.49 -1.64
C VAL A 280 -9.19 14.86 -3.10
N HIS A 281 -8.17 14.69 -3.94
CA HIS A 281 -8.23 15.01 -5.38
C HIS A 281 -7.57 13.92 -6.22
N PHE A 282 -7.87 13.92 -7.52
CA PHE A 282 -7.01 13.23 -8.48
C PHE A 282 -5.73 14.05 -8.73
N LEU A 283 -4.58 13.38 -8.89
CA LEU A 283 -3.33 14.04 -9.27
C LEU A 283 -3.39 14.46 -10.75
N PRO A 284 -3.35 15.77 -11.08
CA PRO A 284 -3.27 16.20 -12.47
C PRO A 284 -2.05 15.60 -13.16
N PHE A 285 -2.17 15.33 -14.47
CA PHE A 285 -1.04 14.89 -15.26
C PHE A 285 0.09 15.90 -15.14
N GLU A 286 1.33 15.40 -15.10
CA GLU A 286 2.45 16.11 -14.50
C GLU A 286 2.78 17.45 -15.19
N ILE A 287 2.45 17.59 -16.48
CA ILE A 287 2.57 18.84 -17.23
C ILE A 287 1.75 19.98 -16.61
N PHE A 288 0.67 19.67 -15.89
CA PHE A 288 -0.21 20.66 -15.30
C PHE A 288 0.24 21.11 -13.90
N LEU A 289 1.06 20.32 -13.19
CA LEU A 289 1.44 20.59 -11.81
C LEU A 289 2.15 21.95 -11.62
N PRO A 290 3.03 22.41 -12.53
CA PRO A 290 3.66 23.73 -12.42
C PRO A 290 2.66 24.90 -12.34
N PHE A 291 1.46 24.78 -12.96
CA PHE A 291 0.42 25.82 -12.90
C PHE A 291 -0.29 25.90 -11.54
N TYR A 292 -0.15 24.87 -10.71
CA TYR A 292 -0.70 24.85 -9.36
C TYR A 292 0.30 25.29 -8.30
N ARG A 293 1.57 25.51 -8.64
CA ARG A 293 2.65 25.86 -7.71
C ARG A 293 2.30 27.01 -6.74
N ARG A 294 1.62 28.05 -7.23
CA ARG A 294 1.22 29.22 -6.41
C ARG A 294 0.26 28.84 -5.25
N ARG A 295 -0.43 27.71 -5.35
CA ARG A 295 -1.34 27.21 -4.30
C ARG A 295 -0.62 26.40 -3.22
N PHE A 296 0.65 26.07 -3.43
CA PHE A 296 1.46 25.28 -2.50
C PHE A 296 2.47 26.13 -1.72
N GLY A 297 2.20 27.43 -1.52
CA GLY A 297 3.12 28.32 -0.81
C GLY A 297 3.40 27.87 0.63
N THR A 298 2.39 27.35 1.33
CA THR A 298 2.47 26.82 2.69
C THR A 298 3.00 25.39 2.76
N LEU A 299 3.19 24.72 1.62
CA LEU A 299 3.55 23.30 1.59
C LEU A 299 4.91 23.08 2.25
N LYS A 300 4.92 22.36 3.37
CA LYS A 300 6.12 22.02 4.14
C LYS A 300 6.66 20.66 3.74
N THR A 301 5.77 19.69 3.48
CA THR A 301 6.19 18.32 3.16
C THR A 301 5.37 17.72 2.02
N LEU A 302 6.04 17.10 1.05
CA LEU A 302 5.46 16.19 0.07
C LEU A 302 5.87 14.76 0.44
N ILE A 303 4.88 13.86 0.51
CA ILE A 303 5.03 12.44 0.79
C ILE A 303 4.47 11.68 -0.42
N VAL A 304 5.28 10.84 -1.05
CA VAL A 304 4.86 10.01 -2.18
C VAL A 304 5.05 8.54 -1.81
N THR A 305 4.10 7.68 -2.13
CA THR A 305 4.17 6.25 -1.78
C THR A 305 4.65 5.37 -2.92
N GLU A 306 5.37 4.30 -2.56
CA GLU A 306 5.79 3.20 -3.44
C GLU A 306 6.63 3.62 -4.66
N ALA A 307 6.11 3.45 -5.87
CA ALA A 307 6.86 3.58 -7.13
C ALA A 307 6.39 4.76 -8.01
N GLU A 308 5.69 5.72 -7.42
CA GLU A 308 5.10 6.88 -8.12
C GLU A 308 6.14 7.99 -8.39
N LEU A 309 7.15 7.67 -9.19
CA LEU A 309 8.25 8.58 -9.55
C LEU A 309 7.85 9.59 -10.64
N TRP A 310 7.00 10.56 -10.29
CA TRP A 310 6.59 11.65 -11.17
C TRP A 310 7.52 12.86 -11.03
N LYS A 311 8.31 13.19 -12.07
CA LYS A 311 9.35 14.22 -11.95
C LYS A 311 8.79 15.60 -11.61
N GLU A 312 7.70 16.05 -12.25
CA GLU A 312 7.12 17.37 -11.97
C GLU A 312 6.39 17.44 -10.63
N LEU A 313 6.00 16.31 -10.04
CA LEU A 313 5.43 16.26 -8.69
C LEU A 313 6.48 16.67 -7.66
N PHE A 314 7.60 15.95 -7.62
CA PHE A 314 8.72 16.25 -6.74
C PHE A 314 9.31 17.64 -7.01
N TRP A 315 9.54 17.97 -8.28
CA TRP A 315 10.11 19.26 -8.65
C TRP A 315 9.21 20.43 -8.24
N SER A 316 7.89 20.34 -8.45
CA SER A 316 6.97 21.42 -8.09
C SER A 316 6.95 21.66 -6.58
N ALA A 317 7.02 20.60 -5.77
CA ALA A 317 7.14 20.69 -4.32
C ALA A 317 8.48 21.30 -3.88
N LYS A 318 9.61 20.87 -4.47
CA LYS A 318 10.93 21.47 -4.18
C LYS A 318 11.00 22.95 -4.51
N ARG A 319 10.33 23.39 -5.58
CA ARG A 319 10.30 24.80 -5.98
C ARG A 319 9.52 25.72 -5.03
N VAL A 320 8.73 25.17 -4.12
CA VAL A 320 8.08 25.92 -3.02
C VAL A 320 8.77 25.70 -1.66
N GLY A 321 9.96 25.08 -1.67
CA GLY A 321 10.75 24.82 -0.48
C GLY A 321 10.25 23.66 0.37
N ALA A 322 9.36 22.79 -0.15
CA ALA A 322 8.89 21.64 0.60
C ALA A 322 9.97 20.56 0.69
N PHE A 323 10.03 19.88 1.84
CA PHE A 323 10.77 18.64 2.02
C PHE A 323 10.06 17.50 1.30
N THR A 324 10.79 16.67 0.57
CA THR A 324 10.22 15.63 -0.29
C THR A 324 10.63 14.24 0.16
N MET A 325 9.64 13.37 0.39
CA MET A 325 9.82 12.02 0.87
C MET A 325 9.21 11.02 -0.12
N LEU A 326 9.95 9.96 -0.42
CA LEU A 326 9.41 8.76 -1.07
C LEU A 326 9.36 7.63 -0.04
N ILE A 327 8.16 7.25 0.38
CA ILE A 327 7.94 6.28 1.45
C ILE A 327 7.45 4.94 0.92
N ASN A 328 7.74 3.86 1.66
CA ASN A 328 7.44 2.50 1.23
C ASN A 328 7.99 2.20 -0.18
N ALA A 329 9.15 2.76 -0.51
CA ALA A 329 9.73 2.75 -1.85
C ALA A 329 10.18 1.34 -2.26
N ARG A 330 9.83 0.91 -3.48
CA ARG A 330 10.19 -0.42 -4.01
C ARG A 330 10.54 -0.39 -5.48
N ILE A 331 11.44 -1.30 -5.88
CA ILE A 331 11.69 -1.63 -7.29
C ILE A 331 11.78 -3.15 -7.41
N SER A 332 10.77 -3.74 -8.04
CA SER A 332 10.75 -5.19 -8.30
C SER A 332 11.94 -5.62 -9.17
N SER A 333 12.41 -6.85 -8.97
CA SER A 333 13.43 -7.51 -9.80
C SER A 333 13.12 -7.43 -11.30
N ARG A 334 11.86 -7.62 -11.69
CA ARG A 334 11.39 -7.56 -13.09
C ARG A 334 11.56 -6.18 -13.74
N SER A 335 11.30 -5.11 -12.98
CA SER A 335 11.36 -3.74 -13.50
C SER A 335 12.77 -3.15 -13.42
N TYR A 336 13.59 -3.62 -12.47
CA TYR A 336 14.92 -3.08 -12.19
C TYR A 336 15.83 -2.91 -13.43
N PRO A 337 15.94 -3.87 -14.38
CA PRO A 337 16.73 -3.69 -15.59
C PRO A 337 16.31 -2.50 -16.47
N LYS A 338 15.03 -2.12 -16.45
CA LYS A 338 14.54 -0.94 -17.17
C LYS A 338 14.97 0.34 -16.47
N TYR A 339 14.90 0.37 -15.13
CA TYR A 339 15.35 1.51 -14.34
C TYR A 339 16.85 1.77 -14.52
N THR A 340 17.68 0.71 -14.49
CA THR A 340 19.13 0.83 -14.69
C THR A 340 19.49 1.33 -16.09
N ARG A 341 18.77 0.87 -17.13
CA ARG A 341 18.94 1.38 -18.51
C ARG A 341 18.75 2.90 -18.60
N PHE A 342 17.85 3.46 -17.81
CA PHE A 342 17.56 4.89 -17.75
C PHE A 342 18.09 5.55 -16.47
N ALA A 343 19.15 5.02 -15.85
CA ALA A 343 19.66 5.51 -14.56
C ALA A 343 20.01 7.01 -14.57
N ARG A 344 20.49 7.56 -15.70
CA ARG A 344 20.76 9.01 -15.83
C ARG A 344 19.49 9.87 -15.67
N PHE A 345 18.36 9.39 -16.18
CA PHE A 345 17.06 10.03 -16.02
C PHE A 345 16.63 9.99 -14.56
N TYR A 346 16.66 8.80 -13.95
CA TYR A 346 16.23 8.61 -12.56
C TYR A 346 17.12 9.36 -11.58
N ARG A 347 18.43 9.43 -11.80
CA ARG A 347 19.34 10.22 -10.96
C ARG A 347 18.91 11.67 -10.84
N ARG A 348 18.54 12.31 -11.96
CA ARG A 348 18.01 13.69 -11.96
C ARG A 348 16.65 13.81 -11.28
N LEU A 349 15.83 12.76 -11.33
CA LEU A 349 14.56 12.73 -10.60
C LEU A 349 14.80 12.64 -9.09
N PHE A 350 15.71 11.77 -8.65
CA PHE A 350 16.09 11.60 -7.25
C PHE A 350 16.79 12.83 -6.66
N ASP A 351 17.40 13.70 -7.47
CA ASP A 351 17.89 15.00 -6.99
C ASP A 351 16.77 15.90 -6.43
N SER A 352 15.51 15.62 -6.77
CA SER A 352 14.32 16.29 -6.22
C SER A 352 13.67 15.52 -5.07
N ILE A 353 14.30 14.48 -4.53
CA ILE A 353 13.81 13.66 -3.41
C ILE A 353 14.81 13.74 -2.25
N ASP A 354 14.36 14.22 -1.10
CA ASP A 354 15.24 14.48 0.05
C ASP A 354 15.48 13.25 0.93
N LEU A 355 14.51 12.34 0.99
CA LEU A 355 14.54 11.14 1.82
C LEU A 355 13.77 10.00 1.16
N VAL A 356 14.36 8.81 1.15
CA VAL A 356 13.74 7.60 0.61
C VAL A 356 13.65 6.53 1.69
N LEU A 357 12.45 6.04 1.98
CA LEU A 357 12.21 4.95 2.94
C LEU A 357 11.87 3.67 2.15
N ALA A 358 12.85 2.81 1.97
CA ALA A 358 12.73 1.58 1.19
C ALA A 358 12.00 0.46 1.98
N GLN A 359 11.30 -0.42 1.25
CA GLN A 359 10.58 -1.57 1.85
C GLN A 359 11.51 -2.68 2.36
N SER A 360 12.72 -2.77 1.82
CA SER A 360 13.69 -3.80 2.15
C SER A 360 15.12 -3.34 1.82
N ALA A 361 16.12 -4.02 2.38
CA ALA A 361 17.52 -3.84 2.00
C ALA A 361 17.77 -4.03 0.49
N ALA A 362 17.08 -4.96 -0.15
CA ALA A 362 17.19 -5.20 -1.59
C ALA A 362 16.63 -4.02 -2.40
N ASP A 363 15.48 -3.47 -2.00
CA ASP A 363 14.91 -2.28 -2.62
C ASP A 363 15.80 -1.06 -2.42
N LYS A 364 16.38 -0.89 -1.21
CA LYS A 364 17.34 0.17 -0.92
C LYS A 364 18.52 0.13 -1.89
N ALA A 365 19.17 -1.03 -2.04
CA ALA A 365 20.30 -1.18 -2.95
C ALA A 365 19.93 -0.86 -4.41
N ARG A 366 18.74 -1.30 -4.86
CA ARG A 366 18.24 -1.00 -6.21
C ARG A 366 17.98 0.49 -6.40
N LEU A 367 17.35 1.16 -5.43
CA LEU A 367 17.06 2.59 -5.47
C LEU A 367 18.35 3.42 -5.50
N GLU A 368 19.34 3.09 -4.66
CA GLU A 368 20.64 3.77 -4.61
C GLU A 368 21.39 3.64 -5.94
N SER A 369 21.37 2.45 -6.56
CA SER A 369 22.04 2.22 -7.85
C SER A 369 21.55 3.12 -9.00
N ILE A 370 20.29 3.60 -8.92
CA ILE A 370 19.69 4.48 -9.93
C ILE A 370 19.67 5.96 -9.51
N GLY A 371 20.31 6.29 -8.39
CA GLY A 371 20.60 7.66 -7.98
C GLY A 371 19.82 8.17 -6.77
N ALA A 372 19.06 7.31 -6.06
CA ALA A 372 18.47 7.69 -4.78
C ALA A 372 19.56 8.03 -3.76
N LYS A 373 19.36 9.11 -3.02
CA LYS A 373 20.25 9.58 -1.93
C LYS A 373 19.47 9.51 -0.62
N ARG A 374 20.19 9.39 0.50
CA ARG A 374 19.61 9.30 1.85
C ARG A 374 18.50 8.24 1.93
N THR A 375 18.84 7.02 1.52
CA THR A 375 17.90 5.89 1.50
C THR A 375 18.01 5.07 2.78
N LEU A 376 16.90 4.89 3.49
CA LEU A 376 16.79 4.07 4.70
C LEU A 376 16.10 2.74 4.38
N ASP A 377 16.57 1.65 4.98
CA ASP A 377 15.82 0.40 5.01
C ASP A 377 14.79 0.50 6.13
N PHE A 378 13.59 0.94 5.76
CA PHE A 378 12.53 1.28 6.71
C PHE A 378 11.56 0.12 6.92
N GLY A 379 11.48 -0.83 5.98
CA GLY A 379 10.51 -1.91 5.98
C GLY A 379 9.15 -1.53 5.41
N ASN A 380 8.25 -2.51 5.35
CA ASN A 380 6.97 -2.34 4.66
C ASN A 380 5.92 -1.62 5.53
N LEU A 381 5.46 -0.45 5.10
CA LEU A 381 4.44 0.32 5.83
C LEU A 381 3.07 -0.34 5.84
N LYS A 382 2.82 -1.35 4.99
CA LYS A 382 1.56 -2.13 5.02
C LYS A 382 1.39 -2.91 6.33
N LEU A 383 2.46 -3.11 7.10
CA LEU A 383 2.44 -3.73 8.42
C LEU A 383 1.72 -2.89 9.48
N LEU A 384 1.58 -1.58 9.25
CA LEU A 384 0.90 -0.68 10.19
C LEU A 384 -0.62 -0.89 10.21
N ASN A 385 -1.16 -1.54 9.19
CA ASN A 385 -2.60 -1.75 9.07
C ASN A 385 -3.01 -3.04 9.79
N THR A 386 -3.99 -2.92 10.68
CA THR A 386 -4.65 -4.06 11.28
C THR A 386 -5.75 -4.59 10.34
N PRO A 387 -5.77 -5.90 10.03
CA PRO A 387 -6.86 -6.51 9.29
C PRO A 387 -8.20 -6.34 10.03
N ALA A 388 -9.16 -5.67 9.39
CA ALA A 388 -10.50 -5.52 9.94
C ALA A 388 -11.29 -6.82 9.83
N VAL A 389 -11.99 -7.19 10.91
CA VAL A 389 -12.98 -8.28 10.97
C VAL A 389 -14.36 -7.62 11.07
N HIS A 390 -15.22 -7.91 10.10
CA HIS A 390 -16.56 -7.32 10.03
C HIS A 390 -17.64 -8.31 10.49
N THR A 391 -17.43 -9.60 10.23
CA THR A 391 -18.37 -10.66 10.56
C THR A 391 -17.68 -11.66 11.48
N ARG A 392 -18.31 -11.98 12.61
CA ARG A 392 -17.80 -12.98 13.55
C ARG A 392 -18.45 -14.33 13.27
N TYR A 393 -17.72 -15.20 12.59
CA TYR A 393 -18.07 -16.61 12.48
C TYR A 393 -17.56 -17.37 13.71
N ALA A 394 -18.31 -18.37 14.15
CA ALA A 394 -17.88 -19.29 15.20
C ALA A 394 -16.78 -20.20 14.67
N LYS A 395 -15.68 -20.35 15.41
CA LYS A 395 -14.61 -21.28 15.05
C LYS A 395 -15.09 -22.72 15.29
N PRO A 396 -15.06 -23.62 14.28
CA PRO A 396 -15.43 -25.02 14.49
C PRO A 396 -14.40 -25.71 15.41
N LYS A 397 -14.83 -26.80 16.08
CA LYS A 397 -13.94 -27.63 16.91
C LYS A 397 -12.93 -28.43 16.08
N GLU A 398 -13.36 -28.81 14.88
CA GLU A 398 -12.55 -29.55 13.90
C GLU A 398 -11.52 -28.63 13.22
N LEU A 399 -10.55 -29.23 12.54
CA LEU A 399 -9.55 -28.50 11.78
C LEU A 399 -10.21 -27.72 10.63
N LEU A 400 -10.02 -26.39 10.61
CA LEU A 400 -10.51 -25.52 9.54
C LEU A 400 -9.37 -25.07 8.62
N LEU A 401 -9.48 -25.42 7.35
CA LEU A 401 -8.59 -24.96 6.29
C LEU A 401 -9.28 -23.86 5.48
N ILE A 402 -8.50 -22.93 4.93
CA ILE A 402 -8.97 -22.02 3.89
C ILE A 402 -8.06 -22.02 2.66
N GLY A 403 -8.63 -22.32 1.50
CA GLY A 403 -8.04 -21.98 0.20
C GLY A 403 -8.36 -20.53 -0.13
N ALA A 404 -7.42 -19.62 0.09
CA ALA A 404 -7.67 -18.18 0.06
C ALA A 404 -7.13 -17.53 -1.22
N SER A 405 -7.95 -16.68 -1.84
CA SER A 405 -7.59 -15.94 -3.06
C SER A 405 -7.13 -16.84 -4.21
N THR A 406 -7.82 -17.96 -4.41
CA THR A 406 -7.43 -18.99 -5.38
C THR A 406 -7.63 -18.55 -6.83
N HIS A 407 -6.80 -19.09 -7.72
CA HIS A 407 -6.81 -18.92 -9.18
C HIS A 407 -7.16 -20.23 -9.89
N PRO A 408 -7.53 -20.20 -11.19
CA PRO A 408 -7.77 -21.41 -11.95
C PRO A 408 -6.65 -22.44 -11.76
N SER A 409 -7.02 -23.72 -11.76
CA SER A 409 -6.22 -24.90 -11.39
C SER A 409 -5.83 -25.04 -9.92
N GLU A 410 -5.77 -23.97 -9.13
CA GLU A 410 -5.44 -24.08 -7.70
C GLU A 410 -6.59 -24.69 -6.89
N GLU A 411 -7.85 -24.50 -7.28
CA GLU A 411 -8.98 -25.06 -6.52
C GLU A 411 -9.02 -26.58 -6.58
N ALA A 412 -8.80 -27.17 -7.76
CA ALA A 412 -8.75 -28.64 -7.90
C ALA A 412 -7.61 -29.22 -7.06
N LEU A 413 -6.43 -28.60 -7.15
CA LEU A 413 -5.26 -28.98 -6.34
C LEU A 413 -5.57 -28.96 -4.83
N ILE A 414 -6.23 -27.91 -4.35
CA ILE A 414 -6.61 -27.77 -2.94
C ILE A 414 -7.66 -28.81 -2.55
N LEU A 415 -8.64 -29.07 -3.41
CA LEU A 415 -9.70 -30.06 -3.16
C LEU A 415 -9.15 -31.49 -3.09
N ASP A 416 -8.23 -31.85 -3.97
CA ASP A 416 -7.57 -33.16 -3.98
C ASP A 416 -6.78 -33.38 -2.68
N ALA A 417 -5.97 -32.39 -2.28
CA ALA A 417 -5.21 -32.44 -1.04
C ALA A 417 -6.12 -32.44 0.22
N PHE A 418 -7.23 -31.70 0.19
CA PHE A 418 -8.23 -31.70 1.25
C PHE A 418 -8.92 -33.07 1.39
N LEU A 419 -9.28 -33.72 0.28
CA LEU A 419 -9.86 -35.06 0.30
C LEU A 419 -8.93 -36.08 0.96
N ALA A 420 -7.62 -35.99 0.73
CA ALA A 420 -6.64 -36.85 1.37
C ALA A 420 -6.61 -36.63 2.89
N LEU A 421 -6.55 -35.37 3.35
CA LEU A 421 -6.55 -35.01 4.77
C LEU A 421 -7.86 -35.40 5.47
N LYS A 422 -9.00 -35.23 4.80
CA LYS A 422 -10.32 -35.59 5.35
C LYS A 422 -10.46 -37.09 5.64
N LYS A 423 -9.71 -37.94 4.93
CA LYS A 423 -9.65 -39.38 5.20
C LYS A 423 -8.86 -39.70 6.47
N SER A 424 -7.91 -38.85 6.88
CA SER A 424 -7.08 -39.08 8.06
C SER A 424 -7.64 -38.42 9.32
N GLU A 425 -8.30 -37.27 9.22
CA GLU A 425 -8.87 -36.57 10.38
C GLU A 425 -10.11 -35.70 10.05
N PRO A 426 -10.99 -35.43 11.02
CA PRO A 426 -12.13 -34.53 10.84
C PRO A 426 -11.67 -33.09 10.52
N CYS A 427 -12.02 -32.63 9.32
CA CYS A 427 -11.69 -31.28 8.87
C CYS A 427 -12.74 -30.71 7.91
N LYS A 428 -12.74 -29.37 7.83
CA LYS A 428 -13.59 -28.56 6.94
C LYS A 428 -12.73 -27.61 6.10
N LEU A 429 -13.20 -27.30 4.90
CA LEU A 429 -12.55 -26.39 3.96
C LEU A 429 -13.43 -25.18 3.66
N VAL A 430 -12.85 -23.99 3.77
CA VAL A 430 -13.39 -22.77 3.18
C VAL A 430 -12.65 -22.52 1.88
N LEU A 431 -13.36 -22.29 0.77
CA LEU A 431 -12.74 -22.01 -0.52
C LEU A 431 -13.16 -20.62 -0.99
N ALA A 432 -12.19 -19.73 -1.19
CA ALA A 432 -12.41 -18.32 -1.51
C ALA A 432 -11.70 -17.92 -2.81
N PRO A 433 -12.38 -18.01 -3.96
CA PRO A 433 -11.82 -17.60 -5.25
C PRO A 433 -11.48 -16.11 -5.29
N ARG A 434 -10.39 -15.74 -5.96
CA ARG A 434 -9.93 -14.34 -6.03
C ARG A 434 -10.89 -13.40 -6.75
N HIS A 435 -11.65 -13.94 -7.71
CA HIS A 435 -12.38 -13.21 -8.74
C HIS A 435 -13.88 -13.60 -8.71
N PRO A 436 -14.82 -12.65 -8.51
CA PRO A 436 -16.26 -12.94 -8.43
C PRO A 436 -16.84 -13.67 -9.63
N GLU A 437 -16.37 -13.35 -10.83
CA GLU A 437 -16.77 -14.00 -12.08
C GLU A 437 -16.50 -15.51 -12.08
N ARG A 438 -15.63 -15.99 -11.19
CA ARG A 438 -15.28 -17.42 -11.07
C ARG A 438 -16.13 -18.19 -10.07
N PHE A 439 -16.95 -17.53 -9.24
CA PHE A 439 -17.75 -18.23 -8.23
C PHE A 439 -18.62 -19.34 -8.83
N GLY A 440 -19.24 -19.08 -9.98
CA GLY A 440 -20.05 -20.09 -10.69
C GLY A 440 -19.23 -21.28 -11.21
N ALA A 441 -18.02 -21.05 -11.73
CA ALA A 441 -17.15 -22.11 -12.23
C ALA A 441 -16.62 -22.98 -11.08
N VAL A 442 -16.19 -22.36 -9.98
CA VAL A 442 -15.72 -23.08 -8.79
C VAL A 442 -16.86 -23.85 -8.13
N TRP A 443 -18.08 -23.31 -8.09
CA TRP A 443 -19.25 -24.05 -7.61
C TRP A 443 -19.52 -25.33 -8.41
N LYS A 444 -19.42 -25.26 -9.75
CA LYS A 444 -19.55 -26.46 -10.61
C LYS A 444 -18.47 -27.49 -10.32
N LEU A 445 -17.23 -27.04 -10.12
CA LEU A 445 -16.12 -27.91 -9.71
C LEU A 445 -16.43 -28.59 -8.37
N LEU A 446 -16.88 -27.85 -7.36
CA LEU A 446 -17.24 -28.43 -6.06
C LEU A 446 -18.30 -29.53 -6.17
N LYS A 447 -19.25 -29.41 -7.11
CA LYS A 447 -20.29 -30.42 -7.35
C LYS A 447 -19.78 -31.68 -8.06
N SER A 448 -18.59 -31.68 -8.66
CA SER A 448 -17.99 -32.89 -9.21
C SER A 448 -17.20 -33.71 -8.18
N TYR A 449 -17.04 -33.20 -6.96
CA TYR A 449 -16.34 -33.90 -5.87
C TYR A 449 -17.36 -34.58 -4.95
N PRO A 450 -17.00 -35.72 -4.31
CA PRO A 450 -17.85 -36.42 -3.37
C PRO A 450 -17.85 -35.73 -1.99
N LEU A 451 -18.25 -34.46 -1.95
CA LEU A 451 -18.21 -33.58 -0.77
C LEU A 451 -19.55 -32.86 -0.60
N THR A 452 -19.99 -32.70 0.65
CA THR A 452 -21.09 -31.80 0.99
C THR A 452 -20.61 -30.35 0.89
N CYS A 453 -21.37 -29.52 0.16
CA CYS A 453 -20.94 -28.16 -0.18
C CYS A 453 -22.07 -27.15 -0.01
N ALA A 454 -21.78 -25.99 0.57
CA ALA A 454 -22.70 -24.84 0.66
C ALA A 454 -22.03 -23.56 0.15
N LYS A 455 -22.83 -22.53 -0.17
CA LYS A 455 -22.32 -21.17 -0.42
C LYS A 455 -22.53 -20.27 0.78
N LEU A 456 -21.62 -19.31 0.96
CA LEU A 456 -21.74 -18.28 1.98
C LEU A 456 -22.96 -17.37 1.76
N SER A 457 -23.40 -17.18 0.51
CA SER A 457 -24.64 -16.47 0.19
C SER A 457 -25.91 -17.19 0.69
N GLU A 458 -25.85 -18.50 0.91
CA GLU A 458 -26.98 -19.32 1.36
C GLU A 458 -27.09 -19.39 2.89
N ILE A 459 -26.09 -18.89 3.63
CA ILE A 459 -26.12 -18.84 5.10
C ILE A 459 -27.07 -17.74 5.56
N ASN A 460 -28.20 -18.14 6.14
CA ASN A 460 -29.23 -17.22 6.62
C ASN A 460 -28.86 -16.68 8.02
N VAL A 461 -28.38 -15.44 8.08
CA VAL A 461 -27.98 -14.76 9.33
C VAL A 461 -29.18 -14.55 10.28
N ASN A 462 -30.41 -14.60 9.75
CA ASN A 462 -31.64 -14.40 10.51
C ASN A 462 -32.09 -15.62 11.32
N ASN A 463 -31.43 -16.78 11.17
CA ASN A 463 -31.77 -18.02 11.87
C ASN A 463 -30.90 -18.28 13.11
N VAL A 464 -30.22 -17.26 13.66
CA VAL A 464 -29.73 -17.32 15.04
C VAL A 464 -30.96 -17.25 15.94
N ASN A 465 -31.59 -18.40 16.14
CA ASN A 465 -32.73 -18.56 17.04
C ASN A 465 -32.32 -18.00 18.41
N LEU A 466 -33.03 -16.95 18.81
CA LEU A 466 -33.13 -16.46 20.18
C LEU A 466 -33.98 -17.41 21.05
N ASP A 467 -34.13 -18.68 20.65
CA ASP A 467 -35.01 -19.67 21.26
C ASP A 467 -34.21 -20.88 21.72
N SER A 468 -33.65 -20.76 22.92
CA SER A 468 -33.52 -21.87 23.86
C SER A 468 -33.27 -21.42 25.30
N THR A 469 -33.86 -20.31 25.77
CA THR A 469 -33.99 -19.98 27.21
C THR A 469 -35.13 -18.97 27.46
N LEU A 470 -36.32 -19.25 26.93
CA LEU A 470 -37.58 -18.66 27.41
C LEU A 470 -38.30 -19.69 28.29
N ASP A 471 -37.60 -20.20 29.29
CA ASP A 471 -38.18 -20.90 30.44
C ASP A 471 -37.16 -20.88 31.58
N SER A 472 -37.02 -19.71 32.21
CA SER A 472 -36.58 -19.47 33.59
C SER A 472 -36.36 -17.97 33.80
N ALA A 473 -37.45 -17.20 33.77
CA ALA A 473 -37.42 -15.85 34.30
C ALA A 473 -37.25 -15.92 35.83
N LYS A 474 -36.07 -15.59 36.34
CA LYS A 474 -35.85 -14.74 37.53
C LYS A 474 -34.36 -14.56 37.85
N THR A 475 -34.04 -13.32 38.24
CA THR A 475 -32.83 -12.82 38.93
C THR A 475 -31.51 -12.68 38.15
N ALA A 476 -31.26 -11.47 37.61
CA ALA A 476 -30.16 -10.54 37.98
C ALA A 476 -29.87 -9.55 36.82
N PRO A 477 -29.59 -8.26 37.08
CA PRO A 477 -29.25 -7.30 36.04
C PRO A 477 -27.76 -7.41 35.70
N GLU A 478 -27.43 -8.16 34.65
CA GLU A 478 -26.05 -8.28 34.19
C GLU A 478 -25.70 -7.13 33.24
N SER A 479 -24.77 -6.30 33.70
CA SER A 479 -24.26 -5.10 33.08
C SER A 479 -22.98 -5.41 32.29
N THR A 480 -23.12 -5.95 31.08
CA THR A 480 -22.05 -5.89 30.06
C THR A 480 -22.66 -5.83 28.66
N PRO A 481 -22.12 -5.04 27.71
CA PRO A 481 -22.53 -5.11 26.31
C PRO A 481 -22.13 -6.49 25.77
N LYS A 482 -23.12 -7.39 25.64
CA LYS A 482 -22.93 -8.74 25.08
C LYS A 482 -22.28 -8.61 23.70
N ALA A 483 -21.12 -9.26 23.50
CA ALA A 483 -20.43 -9.26 22.22
C ALA A 483 -21.41 -9.68 21.11
N PRO A 484 -21.32 -9.09 19.89
CA PRO A 484 -22.24 -9.43 18.81
C PRO A 484 -22.25 -10.94 18.56
N PRO A 485 -23.43 -11.54 18.32
CA PRO A 485 -23.59 -12.99 18.24
C PRO A 485 -22.71 -13.58 17.13
N GLU A 486 -22.01 -14.68 17.45
CA GLU A 486 -21.22 -15.40 16.46
C GLU A 486 -22.13 -16.22 15.54
N ILE A 487 -21.86 -16.16 14.24
CA ILE A 487 -22.62 -16.89 13.22
C ILE A 487 -22.05 -18.31 13.11
N PRO A 488 -22.85 -19.37 13.36
CA PRO A 488 -22.38 -20.74 13.19
C PRO A 488 -22.12 -21.04 11.72
N LEU A 489 -21.05 -21.80 11.43
CA LEU A 489 -20.81 -22.33 10.09
C LEU A 489 -21.75 -23.52 9.82
N PRO A 490 -22.22 -23.69 8.57
CA PRO A 490 -23.03 -24.83 8.19
C PRO A 490 -22.25 -26.14 8.37
N ASP A 491 -22.98 -27.22 8.62
CA ASP A 491 -22.39 -28.55 8.73
C ASP A 491 -22.18 -29.17 7.34
N VAL A 492 -21.14 -28.70 6.67
CA VAL A 492 -20.71 -29.17 5.33
C VAL A 492 -19.20 -29.33 5.30
N ASP A 493 -18.72 -30.14 4.34
CA ASP A 493 -17.29 -30.37 4.13
C ASP A 493 -16.60 -29.15 3.53
N VAL A 494 -17.25 -28.48 2.57
CA VAL A 494 -16.71 -27.32 1.87
C VAL A 494 -17.69 -26.14 1.85
N LEU A 495 -17.23 -24.98 2.31
CA LEU A 495 -17.95 -23.71 2.20
C LEU A 495 -17.31 -22.83 1.12
N LEU A 496 -18.07 -22.54 0.05
CA LEU A 496 -17.65 -21.57 -0.97
C LEU A 496 -17.94 -20.14 -0.52
N VAL A 497 -16.89 -19.32 -0.44
CA VAL A 497 -17.01 -17.87 -0.21
C VAL A 497 -17.30 -17.18 -1.53
N ASP A 498 -18.58 -16.97 -1.82
CA ASP A 498 -19.09 -16.29 -3.02
C ASP A 498 -19.46 -14.81 -2.74
N LYS A 499 -18.77 -14.19 -1.79
CA LYS A 499 -18.89 -12.77 -1.42
C LYS A 499 -17.51 -12.12 -1.32
N LEU A 500 -17.43 -10.84 -1.66
CA LEU A 500 -16.22 -10.04 -1.49
C LEU A 500 -16.04 -9.62 -0.02
N LEU A 501 -14.78 -9.33 0.37
CA LEU A 501 -14.40 -8.78 1.69
C LEU A 501 -14.59 -9.71 2.90
N GLU A 502 -14.71 -11.02 2.68
CA GLU A 502 -14.92 -12.01 3.76
C GLU A 502 -13.64 -12.69 4.27
N LEU A 503 -12.51 -12.55 3.55
CA LEU A 503 -11.28 -13.31 3.83
C LEU A 503 -10.76 -13.15 5.27
N ASN A 504 -10.71 -11.92 5.80
CA ASN A 504 -10.26 -11.68 7.18
C ASN A 504 -11.14 -12.37 8.22
N ASN A 505 -12.46 -12.43 7.97
CA ASN A 505 -13.40 -13.09 8.87
C ASN A 505 -13.08 -14.59 8.97
N PHE A 506 -12.68 -15.22 7.86
CA PHE A 506 -12.29 -16.63 7.83
C PHE A 506 -10.84 -16.87 8.28
N TYR A 507 -9.89 -15.98 7.97
CA TYR A 507 -8.53 -16.11 8.50
C TYR A 507 -8.53 -16.15 10.03
N ARG A 508 -9.37 -15.36 10.70
CA ARG A 508 -9.54 -15.35 12.16
C ARG A 508 -9.85 -16.73 12.75
N ILE A 509 -10.63 -17.53 12.05
CA ILE A 509 -11.12 -18.83 12.55
C ILE A 509 -10.40 -20.04 11.96
N SER A 510 -9.57 -19.84 10.93
CA SER A 510 -8.87 -20.92 10.24
C SER A 510 -7.63 -21.37 11.02
N ASN A 511 -7.35 -22.67 10.98
CA ASN A 511 -6.10 -23.24 11.50
C ASN A 511 -4.99 -23.19 10.45
N ILE A 512 -5.34 -23.44 9.18
CA ILE A 512 -4.40 -23.50 8.06
C ILE A 512 -4.93 -22.61 6.93
N VAL A 513 -4.04 -21.80 6.36
CA VAL A 513 -4.30 -20.96 5.19
C VAL A 513 -3.44 -21.45 4.03
N ILE A 514 -4.09 -21.87 2.95
CA ILE A 514 -3.46 -22.13 1.66
C ILE A 514 -3.67 -20.89 0.80
N LEU A 515 -2.65 -20.04 0.73
CA LEU A 515 -2.71 -18.77 0.01
C LEU A 515 -2.40 -18.97 -1.47
N GLY A 516 -3.41 -18.78 -2.31
CA GLY A 516 -3.33 -18.95 -3.76
C GLY A 516 -2.55 -17.84 -4.47
N GLY A 517 -2.61 -17.85 -5.81
CA GLY A 517 -1.88 -16.97 -6.70
C GLY A 517 -0.37 -17.25 -6.77
N ALA A 518 0.08 -18.34 -6.16
CA ALA A 518 1.50 -18.69 -6.05
C ALA A 518 1.80 -20.14 -6.46
N PHE A 519 0.78 -21.01 -6.58
CA PHE A 519 0.91 -22.33 -7.23
C PHE A 519 0.81 -22.22 -8.75
N VAL A 520 0.41 -21.03 -9.23
CA VAL A 520 0.45 -20.59 -10.62
C VAL A 520 1.29 -19.31 -10.72
N PRO A 521 1.84 -18.95 -11.90
CA PRO A 521 2.74 -17.81 -12.05
C PRO A 521 2.02 -16.44 -12.05
N VAL A 522 1.15 -16.21 -11.06
CA VAL A 522 0.44 -14.94 -10.84
C VAL A 522 1.27 -13.96 -10.00
N GLY A 523 2.09 -14.46 -9.08
CA GLY A 523 3.04 -13.67 -8.30
C GLY A 523 2.73 -13.53 -6.80
N GLY A 524 1.76 -14.31 -6.30
CA GLY A 524 1.36 -14.39 -4.90
C GLY A 524 0.37 -13.31 -4.47
N HIS A 525 -0.34 -13.59 -3.38
CA HIS A 525 -1.22 -12.65 -2.69
C HIS A 525 -0.66 -12.20 -1.34
N ASN A 526 -1.38 -11.31 -0.64
CA ASN A 526 -0.93 -10.69 0.60
C ASN A 526 -0.80 -11.71 1.75
N PRO A 527 0.41 -12.02 2.26
CA PRO A 527 0.60 -12.95 3.36
C PRO A 527 0.38 -12.30 4.74
N LEU A 528 0.30 -10.97 4.84
CA LEU A 528 0.19 -10.28 6.13
C LEU A 528 -1.16 -10.53 6.81
N GLU A 529 -2.25 -10.58 6.04
CA GLU A 529 -3.59 -10.81 6.57
C GLU A 529 -3.72 -12.15 7.29
N PRO A 530 -3.39 -13.31 6.68
CA PRO A 530 -3.42 -14.56 7.41
C PRO A 530 -2.37 -14.62 8.52
N ALA A 531 -1.22 -13.97 8.32
CA ALA A 531 -0.16 -13.97 9.33
C ALA A 531 -0.55 -13.27 10.63
N PHE A 532 -1.37 -12.21 10.53
CA PHE A 532 -1.89 -11.46 11.67
C PHE A 532 -2.77 -12.33 12.59
N PHE A 533 -3.46 -13.32 12.03
CA PHE A 533 -4.31 -14.25 12.78
C PHE A 533 -3.58 -15.52 13.23
N HIS A 534 -2.25 -15.57 13.09
CA HIS A 534 -1.41 -16.70 13.52
C HIS A 534 -1.80 -18.05 12.88
N ALA A 535 -2.40 -18.05 11.69
CA ALA A 535 -2.70 -19.29 10.98
C ALA A 535 -1.42 -19.97 10.46
N LYS A 536 -1.41 -21.30 10.30
CA LYS A 536 -0.33 -21.98 9.57
C LYS A 536 -0.45 -21.60 8.10
N LEU A 537 0.58 -20.98 7.53
CA LEU A 537 0.52 -20.41 6.16
C LEU A 537 1.30 -21.27 5.17
N ILE A 538 0.60 -21.76 4.15
CA ILE A 538 1.15 -22.49 3.01
C ILE A 538 0.89 -21.66 1.75
N SER A 539 1.89 -21.55 0.87
CA SER A 539 1.72 -20.92 -0.44
C SER A 539 2.65 -21.59 -1.47
N GLY A 540 2.39 -21.38 -2.76
CA GLY A 540 3.30 -21.85 -3.79
C GLY A 540 4.55 -20.98 -3.93
N LYS A 541 5.53 -21.41 -4.74
CA LYS A 541 6.82 -20.69 -4.88
C LYS A 541 6.76 -19.41 -5.71
N HIS A 542 5.69 -19.17 -6.49
CA HIS A 542 5.59 -18.01 -7.37
C HIS A 542 5.15 -16.73 -6.64
N ILE A 543 5.96 -16.21 -5.72
CA ILE A 543 5.65 -15.03 -4.88
C ILE A 543 6.29 -13.71 -5.37
N PHE A 544 6.76 -13.65 -6.62
CA PHE A 544 7.60 -12.56 -7.15
C PHE A 544 6.99 -11.14 -7.07
N ASN A 545 5.67 -10.98 -6.86
CA ASN A 545 5.05 -9.67 -6.63
C ASN A 545 5.00 -9.29 -5.14
N GLN A 546 5.11 -10.27 -4.24
CA GLN A 546 4.90 -10.18 -2.80
C GLN A 546 6.12 -10.57 -1.94
N GLU A 547 7.30 -10.77 -2.54
CA GLU A 547 8.55 -11.13 -1.84
C GLU A 547 8.79 -10.26 -0.59
N ALA A 548 8.62 -8.94 -0.72
CA ALA A 548 8.80 -8.00 0.39
C ALA A 548 7.80 -8.20 1.54
N LEU A 549 6.57 -8.65 1.26
CA LEU A 549 5.58 -8.95 2.29
C LEU A 549 5.84 -10.30 2.94
N PHE A 550 6.21 -11.32 2.16
CA PHE A 550 6.60 -12.62 2.70
C PHE A 550 7.83 -12.50 3.61
N ALA A 551 8.80 -11.67 3.26
CA ALA A 551 9.96 -11.38 4.11
C ALA A 551 9.60 -10.77 5.48
N CYS A 552 8.38 -10.21 5.64
CA CYS A 552 7.89 -9.68 6.90
C CYS A 552 7.19 -10.73 7.78
N VAL A 553 6.93 -11.93 7.24
CA VAL A 553 6.21 -13.02 7.91
C VAL A 553 7.21 -14.12 8.28
N LYS A 554 7.10 -14.65 9.50
CA LYS A 554 7.83 -15.85 9.93
C LYS A 554 6.87 -17.04 9.98
N GLY A 555 7.39 -18.25 9.79
CA GLY A 555 6.62 -19.50 9.94
C GLY A 555 5.76 -19.90 8.74
N TYR A 556 5.90 -19.25 7.58
CA TYR A 556 5.24 -19.70 6.35
C TYR A 556 6.03 -20.80 5.64
N LYS A 557 5.36 -21.62 4.83
CA LYS A 557 5.99 -22.65 3.99
C LYS A 557 5.67 -22.41 2.51
N LEU A 558 6.72 -22.33 1.68
CA LEU A 558 6.58 -22.30 0.22
C LEU A 558 6.85 -23.69 -0.34
N ILE A 559 5.95 -24.18 -1.18
CA ILE A 559 5.98 -25.55 -1.69
C ILE A 559 5.69 -25.59 -3.20
N GLU A 560 6.07 -26.68 -3.85
CA GLU A 560 5.55 -27.03 -5.17
C GLU A 560 4.10 -27.54 -5.09
N PRO A 561 3.31 -27.44 -6.18
CA PRO A 561 1.95 -27.98 -6.22
C PRO A 561 1.87 -29.45 -5.78
N SER A 562 2.81 -30.31 -6.22
CA SER A 562 2.84 -31.74 -5.88
C SER A 562 3.07 -32.03 -4.40
N GLU A 563 3.54 -31.06 -3.62
CA GLU A 563 3.85 -31.22 -2.19
C GLU A 563 2.70 -30.78 -1.28
N LEU A 564 1.58 -30.28 -1.84
CA LEU A 564 0.47 -29.76 -1.04
C LEU A 564 -0.20 -30.86 -0.20
N GLU A 565 -0.48 -32.01 -0.81
CA GLU A 565 -1.09 -33.14 -0.13
C GLU A 565 -0.27 -33.60 1.07
N SER A 566 1.02 -33.89 0.86
CA SER A 566 1.92 -34.32 1.93
C SER A 566 2.09 -33.23 2.99
N THR A 567 2.19 -31.95 2.60
CA THR A 567 2.30 -30.84 3.55
C THR A 567 1.05 -30.70 4.41
N LEU A 568 -0.15 -30.95 3.86
CA LEU A 568 -1.39 -30.96 4.64
C LEU A 568 -1.46 -32.17 5.57
N LEU A 569 -1.08 -33.36 5.13
CA LEU A 569 -1.06 -34.55 5.99
C LEU A 569 -0.10 -34.41 7.18
N TYR A 570 0.99 -33.66 7.02
CA TYR A 570 1.96 -33.35 8.09
C TYR A 570 1.80 -31.92 8.65
N HIS A 571 0.58 -31.36 8.62
CA HIS A 571 0.35 -29.96 9.04
C HIS A 571 0.78 -29.67 10.47
N GLU A 572 0.77 -30.66 11.36
CA GLU A 572 1.18 -30.52 12.76
C GLU A 572 2.61 -29.99 12.90
N SER A 573 3.50 -30.30 11.95
CA SER A 573 4.88 -29.82 11.96
C SER A 573 5.03 -28.35 11.54
N LEU A 574 3.96 -27.72 11.05
CA LEU A 574 4.00 -26.31 10.62
C LEU A 574 3.87 -25.40 11.84
N ALA A 575 4.78 -24.42 11.93
CA ALA A 575 4.69 -23.37 12.93
C ALA A 575 3.55 -22.38 12.57
N PRO A 576 2.81 -21.86 13.56
CA PRO A 576 1.97 -20.69 13.39
C PRO A 576 2.77 -19.50 12.88
N THR A 577 2.18 -18.69 12.00
CA THR A 577 2.88 -17.49 11.51
C THR A 577 2.93 -16.36 12.53
N SER A 578 3.92 -15.50 12.38
CA SER A 578 4.02 -14.23 13.11
C SER A 578 4.53 -13.11 12.21
N ILE A 579 4.24 -11.86 12.58
CA ILE A 579 4.64 -10.66 11.87
C ILE A 579 5.60 -9.86 12.78
N SER A 580 6.63 -9.26 12.18
CA SER A 580 7.51 -8.32 12.89
C SER A 580 6.73 -7.09 13.36
N SER A 581 6.91 -6.67 14.62
CA SER A 581 6.27 -5.46 15.18
C SER A 581 6.64 -4.22 14.37
N ALA A 582 5.64 -3.37 14.08
CA ALA A 582 5.78 -2.17 13.25
C ALA A 582 5.46 -0.86 14.00
N GLU A 583 5.11 -0.93 15.29
CA GLU A 583 4.69 0.26 16.07
C GLU A 583 5.81 1.30 16.17
N SER A 584 7.05 0.87 16.40
CA SER A 584 8.21 1.77 16.43
C SER A 584 8.39 2.55 15.12
N LYS A 585 8.03 1.93 13.99
CA LYS A 585 8.14 2.54 12.66
C LYS A 585 7.07 3.60 12.41
N LEU A 586 5.88 3.45 13.00
CA LEU A 586 4.85 4.50 12.94
C LEU A 586 5.35 5.77 13.65
N GLN A 587 5.90 5.63 14.86
CA GLN A 587 6.43 6.80 15.58
C GLN A 587 7.61 7.43 14.86
N GLU A 588 8.51 6.61 14.30
CA GLU A 588 9.65 7.10 13.53
C GLU A 588 9.23 7.92 12.30
N ILE A 589 8.26 7.44 11.50
CA ILE A 589 7.79 8.19 10.32
C ILE A 589 7.06 9.47 10.71
N ILE A 590 6.30 9.47 11.81
CA ILE A 590 5.62 10.67 12.31
C ILE A 590 6.63 11.72 12.76
N ASN A 591 7.67 11.32 13.49
CA ASN A 591 8.75 12.23 13.89
C ASN A 591 9.49 12.81 12.68
N LEU A 592 9.76 12.01 11.66
CA LEU A 592 10.35 12.49 10.41
C LEU A 592 9.48 13.55 9.72
N ILE A 593 8.16 13.31 9.65
CA ILE A 593 7.22 14.28 9.06
C ILE A 593 7.19 15.57 9.90
N LYS A 594 7.03 15.47 11.22
CA LYS A 594 6.93 16.61 12.14
C LYS A 594 8.19 17.48 12.18
N ASN A 595 9.38 16.88 12.23
CA ASN A 595 10.65 17.62 12.24
C ASN A 595 10.79 18.55 11.03
N HIS A 596 10.20 18.19 9.89
CA HIS A 596 10.21 19.01 8.69
C HIS A 596 8.99 19.95 8.57
N GLN A 597 7.99 19.80 9.43
CA GLN A 597 6.92 20.78 9.59
C GLN A 597 7.41 22.00 10.39
N THR A 598 8.22 21.79 11.44
CA THR A 598 8.72 22.86 12.33
C THR A 598 9.88 23.66 11.74
N GLN A 599 10.80 23.02 11.00
CA GLN A 599 11.96 23.70 10.40
C GLN A 599 11.61 24.83 9.41
N LYS A 600 10.44 24.78 8.78
CA LYS A 600 9.97 25.84 7.85
C LYS A 600 9.24 26.98 8.56
N GLU A 601 8.86 26.82 9.83
CA GLU A 601 8.26 27.90 10.63
C GLU A 601 9.34 28.83 11.21
N SER A 602 10.58 28.34 11.30
CA SER A 602 11.74 29.07 11.83
C SER A 602 12.58 29.80 10.77
N GLN A 603 12.25 29.64 9.49
CA GLN A 603 12.89 30.28 8.32
C GLN A 603 11.92 31.22 7.64
#